data_AF-A0A6N4AA00-F1
#
_entry.id   AF-A0A6N4AA00-F1
#
_cell.length_a   1.000
_cell.length_b   1.000
_cell.length_c   1.000
_cell.angle_alpha   90.00
_cell.angle_beta   90.00
_cell.angle_gamma   90.00
#
_symmetry.space_group_name_H-M   'P 1'
#
loop_
_entity.id
_entity.type
_entity.pdbx_description
1 polymer ?
#
loop_
_entity_poly.entity_id
_entity_poly.type
_entity_poly.pdbx_seq_one_letter_code
_entity_poly.pdbx_strand_id
1 'polypeptide(L)'
;MENFKKYLPWTIRILISFLFLISAVAKLYPSPYFAISTFEVKQLYPMGFSEDFSVFFSRILIGIELALGLLLLQPHYLKKWVIPATILMLVVFTTHLTIDTIQNGGNTGNCGCFGSLLPMTPIEAIIKNVIAIVLLAYLLYLLPKGATDKKNFWVLTTVTLACILAIFMMAPIQPKAVEGNIDDASALPIESLDTFPTQSADSLATAPAAETKTAETPVVEAEAKAADEPAPQKSGYAQYFSKADQGKKIICLFVPGCDHCRDVAKELAEMRAKNKNFPEVSVLFMNEEPEKIPDFFKFAGTEYPYKVLEVIPFWKLLGTSKDTPGVIYLWNGNKIKEWDGINEKKFVGSELQSVLKKSYSELKK
;
A
#
# COMPACT_ATOMS: atom_id res chain seq x y z
N MET A 1 14.05 -46.89 18.19
CA MET A 1 14.42 -46.35 16.86
C MET A 1 13.33 -46.55 15.79
N GLU A 2 12.52 -47.61 15.83
CA GLU A 2 11.44 -47.83 14.83
C GLU A 2 10.34 -46.77 14.87
N ASN A 3 9.91 -46.35 16.06
CA ASN A 3 8.95 -45.26 16.23
C ASN A 3 9.46 -43.95 15.60
N PHE A 4 10.76 -43.64 15.73
CA PHE A 4 11.35 -42.45 15.14
C PHE A 4 11.26 -42.46 13.61
N LYS A 5 11.57 -43.58 12.95
CA LYS A 5 11.45 -43.72 11.49
C LYS A 5 9.99 -43.64 11.00
N LYS A 6 9.02 -44.01 11.84
CA LYS A 6 7.58 -43.95 11.52
C LYS A 6 6.98 -42.56 11.71
N TYR A 7 7.34 -41.86 12.79
CA TYR A 7 6.78 -40.56 13.14
C TYR A 7 7.51 -39.39 12.45
N LEU A 8 8.81 -39.51 12.18
CA LEU A 8 9.61 -38.42 11.60
C LEU A 8 9.06 -37.90 10.25
N PRO A 9 8.66 -38.75 9.27
CA PRO A 9 8.06 -38.25 8.03
C PRO A 9 6.74 -37.50 8.28
N TRP A 10 5.94 -37.94 9.25
CA TRP A 10 4.69 -37.27 9.62
C TRP A 10 4.94 -35.93 10.31
N THR A 11 5.90 -35.87 11.22
CA THR A 11 6.30 -34.61 11.89
C THR A 11 6.76 -33.57 10.88
N ILE A 12 7.63 -33.95 9.93
CA ILE A 12 8.10 -33.03 8.88
C ILE A 12 6.93 -32.52 8.02
N ARG A 13 6.01 -33.42 7.63
CA ARG A 13 4.83 -33.05 6.83
C ARG A 13 3.90 -32.07 7.56
N ILE A 14 3.61 -32.33 8.84
CA ILE A 14 2.76 -31.45 9.64
C ILE A 14 3.42 -30.07 9.81
N LEU A 15 4.71 -30.04 10.14
CA LEU A 15 5.45 -28.79 10.34
C LEU A 15 5.44 -27.91 9.07
N ILE A 16 5.72 -28.50 7.91
CA ILE A 16 5.80 -27.74 6.65
C ILE A 16 4.41 -27.39 6.14
N SER A 17 3.44 -28.30 6.29
CA SER A 17 2.04 -28.00 5.99
C SER A 17 1.54 -26.79 6.77
N PHE A 18 1.77 -26.78 8.09
CA PHE A 18 1.39 -25.67 8.96
C PHE A 18 2.01 -24.34 8.52
N LEU A 19 3.29 -24.36 8.14
CA LEU A 19 4.00 -23.19 7.61
C LEU A 19 3.30 -22.63 6.36
N PHE A 20 2.93 -23.49 5.41
CA PHE A 20 2.23 -23.09 4.17
C PHE A 20 0.81 -22.59 4.44
N LEU A 21 0.07 -23.25 5.33
CA LEU A 21 -1.30 -22.84 5.68
C LEU A 21 -1.30 -21.47 6.36
N ILE A 22 -0.42 -21.24 7.33
CA ILE A 22 -0.27 -19.93 7.95
C ILE A 22 0.15 -18.90 6.92
N SER A 23 1.11 -19.23 6.05
CA SER A 23 1.58 -18.32 5.00
C SER A 23 0.45 -17.86 4.08
N ALA A 24 -0.39 -18.79 3.62
CA ALA A 24 -1.53 -18.49 2.77
C ALA A 24 -2.56 -17.61 3.50
N VAL A 25 -2.89 -17.92 4.76
CA VAL A 25 -3.82 -17.11 5.57
C VAL A 25 -3.26 -15.72 5.86
N ALA A 26 -1.97 -15.63 6.17
CA ALA A 26 -1.31 -14.38 6.50
C ALA A 26 -1.24 -13.43 5.29
N LYS A 27 -1.21 -13.96 4.06
CA LYS A 27 -1.34 -13.19 2.81
C LYS A 27 -2.77 -12.68 2.52
N LEU A 28 -3.76 -13.03 3.35
CA LEU A 28 -5.13 -12.51 3.26
C LEU A 28 -5.44 -11.49 4.38
N TYR A 29 -4.46 -11.19 5.24
CA TYR A 29 -4.61 -10.29 6.37
C TYR A 29 -3.97 -8.92 6.07
N PRO A 30 -4.55 -7.78 6.53
CA PRO A 30 -5.76 -7.65 7.36
C PRO A 30 -7.07 -7.88 6.60
N SER A 31 -7.13 -7.47 5.33
CA SER A 31 -8.24 -7.82 4.44
C SER A 31 -7.70 -8.50 3.17
N PRO A 32 -8.43 -9.49 2.62
CA PRO A 32 -7.97 -10.23 1.43
C PRO A 32 -7.71 -9.33 0.23
N TYR A 33 -8.55 -8.30 0.02
CA TYR A 33 -8.39 -7.37 -1.08
C TYR A 33 -7.13 -6.51 -0.94
N PHE A 34 -6.95 -5.88 0.22
CA PHE A 34 -5.79 -5.01 0.47
C PHE A 34 -4.47 -5.77 0.38
N ALA A 35 -4.37 -6.93 1.04
CA ALA A 35 -3.14 -7.70 1.11
C ALA A 35 -2.70 -8.19 -0.28
N ILE A 36 -3.63 -8.73 -1.07
CA ILE A 36 -3.34 -9.23 -2.41
C ILE A 36 -3.01 -8.09 -3.39
N SER A 37 -3.77 -6.99 -3.35
CA SER A 37 -3.48 -5.85 -4.23
C SER A 37 -2.17 -5.14 -3.88
N THR A 38 -1.78 -5.13 -2.60
CA THR A 38 -0.46 -4.62 -2.20
C THR A 38 0.64 -5.54 -2.69
N PHE A 39 0.49 -6.86 -2.56
CA PHE A 39 1.42 -7.84 -3.12
C PHE A 39 1.58 -7.70 -4.65
N GLU A 40 0.50 -7.45 -5.39
CA GLU A 40 0.56 -7.19 -6.83
C GLU A 40 1.42 -5.98 -7.18
N VAL A 41 1.12 -4.84 -6.56
CA VAL A 41 1.78 -3.57 -6.88
C VAL A 41 3.24 -3.56 -6.39
N LYS A 42 3.51 -4.18 -5.24
CA LYS A 42 4.83 -4.18 -4.60
C LYS A 42 5.75 -5.27 -5.14
N GLN A 43 5.22 -6.41 -5.57
CA GLN A 43 6.05 -7.56 -6.00
C GLN A 43 5.85 -7.90 -7.48
N LEU A 44 4.61 -8.07 -7.94
CA LEU A 44 4.36 -8.53 -9.32
C LEU A 44 4.64 -7.45 -10.37
N TYR A 45 4.28 -6.19 -10.12
CA TYR A 45 4.49 -5.13 -11.12
C TYR A 45 5.97 -4.82 -11.35
N PRO A 46 6.83 -4.72 -10.31
CA PRO A 46 8.27 -4.58 -10.51
C PRO A 46 8.92 -5.77 -11.25
N MET A 47 8.32 -6.96 -11.18
CA MET A 47 8.74 -8.12 -11.97
C MET A 47 8.38 -8.02 -13.47
N GLY A 48 7.59 -7.03 -13.88
CA GLY A 48 7.16 -6.81 -15.26
C GLY A 48 5.84 -7.49 -15.62
N PHE A 49 5.08 -8.00 -14.65
CA PHE A 49 3.73 -8.50 -14.93
C PHE A 49 2.75 -7.36 -15.21
N SER A 50 1.82 -7.59 -16.14
CA SER A 50 0.74 -6.63 -16.41
C SER A 50 -0.27 -6.61 -15.26
N GLU A 51 -0.99 -5.50 -15.10
CA GLU A 51 -2.02 -5.35 -14.06
C GLU A 51 -3.09 -6.42 -14.17
N ASP A 52 -3.58 -6.67 -15.39
CA ASP A 52 -4.62 -7.66 -15.65
C ASP A 52 -4.16 -9.08 -15.32
N PHE A 53 -2.92 -9.43 -15.66
CA PHE A 53 -2.40 -10.76 -15.38
C PHE A 53 -2.08 -10.96 -13.89
N SER A 54 -1.53 -9.94 -13.24
CA SER A 54 -1.11 -9.98 -11.84
C SER A 54 -2.28 -10.31 -10.91
N VAL A 55 -3.46 -9.76 -11.20
CA VAL A 55 -4.70 -9.99 -10.44
C VAL A 55 -5.08 -11.46 -10.44
N PHE A 56 -4.99 -12.18 -11.57
CA PHE A 56 -5.27 -13.62 -11.61
C PHE A 56 -4.12 -14.43 -11.00
N PHE A 57 -2.88 -14.05 -11.33
CA PHE A 57 -1.69 -14.78 -10.92
C PHE A 57 -1.53 -14.81 -9.40
N SER A 58 -1.75 -13.69 -8.71
CA SER A 58 -1.65 -13.59 -7.25
C SER A 58 -2.62 -14.53 -6.53
N ARG A 59 -3.91 -14.56 -6.92
CA ARG A 59 -4.92 -15.46 -6.34
C ARG A 59 -4.59 -16.93 -6.59
N ILE A 60 -4.19 -17.26 -7.83
CA ILE A 60 -3.82 -18.65 -8.20
C ILE A 60 -2.61 -19.10 -7.37
N LEU A 61 -1.60 -18.25 -7.23
CA LEU A 61 -0.39 -18.52 -6.47
C LEU A 61 -0.70 -18.79 -4.98
N ILE A 62 -1.49 -17.93 -4.33
CA ILE A 62 -1.91 -18.12 -2.93
C ILE A 62 -2.79 -19.37 -2.79
N GLY A 63 -3.68 -19.62 -3.76
CA GLY A 63 -4.51 -20.83 -3.80
C GLY A 63 -3.69 -22.11 -3.92
N ILE A 64 -2.63 -22.10 -4.73
CA ILE A 64 -1.66 -23.20 -4.84
C ILE A 64 -0.89 -23.38 -3.51
N GLU A 65 -0.50 -22.30 -2.84
CA GLU A 65 0.14 -22.36 -1.53
C GLU A 65 -0.73 -23.08 -0.50
N LEU A 66 -2.00 -22.67 -0.41
CA LEU A 66 -2.99 -23.28 0.46
C LEU A 66 -3.22 -24.76 0.11
N ALA A 67 -3.33 -25.07 -1.19
CA ALA A 67 -3.48 -26.43 -1.69
C ALA A 67 -2.29 -27.32 -1.33
N LEU A 68 -1.06 -26.88 -1.56
CA LEU A 68 0.16 -27.62 -1.23
C LEU A 68 0.26 -27.87 0.28
N GLY A 69 -0.10 -26.88 1.10
CA GLY A 69 -0.23 -27.03 2.55
C GLY A 69 -1.14 -28.19 2.94
N LEU A 70 -2.34 -28.28 2.36
CA LEU A 70 -3.29 -29.36 2.64
C LEU A 70 -2.84 -30.71 2.04
N LEU A 71 -2.33 -30.70 0.81
CA LEU A 71 -1.90 -31.90 0.10
C LEU A 71 -0.69 -32.56 0.76
N LEU A 72 0.19 -31.81 1.41
CA LEU A 72 1.29 -32.37 2.21
C LEU A 72 0.80 -33.27 3.34
N LEU A 73 -0.39 -33.04 3.90
CA LEU A 73 -1.00 -33.90 4.93
C LEU A 73 -1.63 -35.16 4.35
N GLN A 74 -1.89 -35.19 3.05
CA GLN A 74 -2.54 -36.31 2.37
C GLN A 74 -1.52 -37.29 1.75
N PRO A 75 -1.84 -38.58 1.65
CA PRO A 75 -0.93 -39.59 1.09
C PRO A 75 -0.98 -39.68 -0.46
N HIS A 76 -1.59 -38.70 -1.14
CA HIS A 76 -1.88 -38.80 -2.57
C HIS A 76 -0.87 -38.05 -3.45
N TYR A 77 -0.19 -38.76 -4.36
CA TYR A 77 0.87 -38.23 -5.23
C TYR A 77 1.97 -37.45 -4.47
N LEU A 78 2.19 -37.81 -3.21
CA LEU A 78 3.00 -37.03 -2.28
C LEU A 78 4.45 -36.92 -2.76
N LYS A 79 5.03 -38.07 -3.13
CA LYS A 79 6.45 -38.15 -3.55
C LYS A 79 6.67 -37.64 -4.97
N LYS A 80 5.71 -37.89 -5.88
CA LYS A 80 5.86 -37.60 -7.30
C LYS A 80 5.55 -36.15 -7.67
N TRP A 81 4.52 -35.56 -7.05
CA TRP A 81 4.03 -34.23 -7.43
C TRP A 81 4.06 -33.24 -6.27
N VAL A 82 3.47 -33.57 -5.11
CA VAL A 82 3.27 -32.59 -4.02
C VAL A 82 4.60 -32.07 -3.46
N ILE A 83 5.52 -32.96 -3.05
CA ILE A 83 6.79 -32.53 -2.47
C ILE A 83 7.67 -31.80 -3.50
N PRO A 84 7.88 -32.32 -4.73
CA PRO A 84 8.63 -31.59 -5.76
C PRO A 84 8.02 -30.23 -6.11
N ALA A 85 6.69 -30.11 -6.19
CA ALA A 85 6.03 -28.83 -6.44
C ALA A 85 6.23 -27.85 -5.28
N THR A 86 6.18 -28.32 -4.04
CA THR A 86 6.45 -27.51 -2.84
C THR A 86 7.90 -27.00 -2.82
N ILE A 87 8.87 -27.87 -3.13
CA ILE A 87 10.28 -27.48 -3.25
C ILE A 87 10.46 -26.46 -4.37
N LEU A 88 9.90 -26.70 -5.55
CA LEU A 88 9.99 -25.80 -6.70
C LEU A 88 9.45 -24.42 -6.34
N MET A 89 8.28 -24.36 -5.71
CA MET A 89 7.67 -23.12 -5.26
C MET A 89 8.60 -22.37 -4.30
N LEU A 90 9.12 -23.04 -3.26
CA LEU A 90 10.04 -22.43 -2.31
C LEU A 90 11.33 -21.93 -2.97
N VAL A 91 11.90 -22.69 -3.92
CA VAL A 91 13.09 -22.28 -4.66
C VAL A 91 12.81 -21.01 -5.45
N VAL A 92 11.72 -20.97 -6.22
CA VAL A 92 11.35 -19.79 -7.03
C VAL A 92 11.18 -18.55 -6.14
N PHE A 93 10.41 -18.64 -5.05
CA PHE A 93 10.25 -17.50 -4.13
C PHE A 93 11.54 -17.11 -3.44
N THR A 94 12.34 -18.07 -2.98
CA THR A 94 13.59 -17.78 -2.29
C THR A 94 14.59 -17.12 -3.21
N THR A 95 14.73 -17.60 -4.45
CA THR A 95 15.58 -16.95 -5.46
C THR A 95 15.10 -15.53 -5.75
N HIS A 96 13.80 -15.32 -5.93
CA HIS A 96 13.24 -13.99 -6.14
C HIS A 96 13.53 -13.04 -4.96
N LEU A 97 13.21 -13.45 -3.74
CA LEU A 97 13.49 -12.67 -2.52
C LEU A 97 14.98 -12.37 -2.36
N THR A 98 15.85 -13.33 -2.71
CA THR A 98 17.31 -13.13 -2.64
C THR A 98 17.75 -12.04 -3.60
N ILE A 99 17.24 -12.03 -4.84
CA ILE A 99 17.54 -10.99 -5.83
C ILE A 99 17.03 -9.63 -5.34
N ASP A 100 15.77 -9.58 -4.88
CA ASP A 100 15.14 -8.36 -4.37
C ASP A 100 15.92 -7.77 -3.17
N THR A 101 16.32 -8.62 -2.21
CA THR A 101 17.11 -8.22 -1.03
C THR A 101 18.47 -7.62 -1.42
N ILE A 102 19.12 -8.17 -2.44
CA ILE A 102 20.43 -7.70 -2.92
C ILE A 102 20.29 -6.38 -3.68
N GLN A 103 19.24 -6.22 -4.49
CA GLN A 103 19.05 -5.04 -5.34
C GLN A 103 18.47 -3.84 -4.59
N ASN A 104 17.54 -4.08 -3.66
CA ASN A 104 16.76 -3.02 -2.99
C ASN A 104 17.25 -2.65 -1.58
N GLY A 105 18.43 -3.13 -1.16
CA GLY A 105 19.17 -2.52 -0.05
C GLY A 105 18.95 -3.11 1.34
N GLY A 106 19.04 -4.44 1.50
CA GLY A 106 19.35 -5.07 2.80
C GLY A 106 18.15 -5.44 3.68
N ASN A 107 18.43 -5.84 4.93
CA ASN A 107 17.54 -6.60 5.83
C ASN A 107 16.38 -5.78 6.46
N THR A 108 16.05 -4.62 5.91
CA THR A 108 15.05 -3.69 6.47
C THR A 108 13.78 -3.74 5.66
N GLY A 109 12.69 -4.25 6.24
CA GLY A 109 11.37 -4.32 5.62
C GLY A 109 10.70 -5.67 5.84
N ASN A 110 9.40 -5.74 5.55
CA ASN A 110 8.65 -6.99 5.59
C ASN A 110 8.62 -7.59 4.16
N CYS A 111 9.04 -8.84 4.01
CA CYS A 111 9.21 -9.50 2.69
C CYS A 111 7.90 -9.76 1.95
N GLY A 112 6.75 -9.44 2.53
CA GLY A 112 5.43 -9.72 1.98
C GLY A 112 5.07 -11.22 1.91
N CYS A 113 6.01 -12.14 2.16
CA CYS A 113 5.76 -13.58 2.09
C CYS A 113 4.77 -14.10 3.13
N PHE A 114 4.65 -13.45 4.28
CA PHE A 114 3.64 -13.78 5.30
C PHE A 114 2.64 -12.63 5.47
N GLY A 115 2.47 -11.77 4.46
CA GLY A 115 1.69 -10.55 4.61
C GLY A 115 2.15 -9.70 5.80
N SER A 116 1.24 -8.91 6.36
CA SER A 116 1.52 -8.05 7.53
C SER A 116 1.35 -8.77 8.87
N LEU A 117 0.78 -9.98 8.90
CA LEU A 117 0.44 -10.69 10.14
C LEU A 117 1.67 -11.24 10.88
N LEU A 118 2.71 -11.64 10.14
CA LEU A 118 3.98 -12.10 10.70
C LEU A 118 5.14 -11.37 10.00
N PRO A 119 5.49 -10.15 10.44
CA PRO A 119 6.61 -9.42 9.87
C PRO A 119 7.89 -10.22 10.14
N MET A 120 8.53 -10.67 9.08
CA MET A 120 9.85 -11.31 9.10
C MET A 120 10.78 -10.53 8.20
N THR A 121 12.05 -10.49 8.56
CA THR A 121 13.07 -9.85 7.74
C THR A 121 13.41 -10.70 6.50
N PRO A 122 13.94 -10.10 5.42
CA PRO A 122 14.32 -10.82 4.19
C PRO A 122 15.20 -12.02 4.44
N ILE A 123 16.18 -11.89 5.33
CA ILE A 123 17.10 -12.97 5.66
C ILE A 123 16.39 -14.08 6.44
N GLU A 124 15.51 -13.76 7.38
CA GLU A 124 14.73 -14.76 8.12
C GLU A 124 13.81 -15.57 7.20
N ALA A 125 13.15 -14.89 6.25
CA ALA A 125 12.31 -15.54 5.26
C ALA A 125 13.11 -16.50 4.36
N ILE A 126 14.29 -16.08 3.89
CA ILE A 126 15.20 -16.90 3.08
C ILE A 126 15.68 -18.13 3.88
N ILE A 127 16.17 -17.93 5.11
CA ILE A 127 16.67 -19.02 5.96
C ILE A 127 15.56 -20.06 6.21
N LYS A 128 14.37 -19.60 6.57
CA LYS A 128 13.20 -20.46 6.79
C LYS A 128 12.87 -21.30 5.56
N ASN A 129 12.87 -20.70 4.37
CA ASN A 129 12.58 -21.42 3.13
C ASN A 129 13.68 -22.43 2.78
N VAL A 130 14.96 -22.09 2.98
CA VAL A 130 16.08 -23.03 2.78
C VAL A 130 15.98 -24.23 3.72
N ILE A 131 15.66 -24.00 5.00
CA ILE A 131 15.43 -25.09 5.96
C ILE A 131 14.26 -25.97 5.51
N ALA A 132 13.14 -25.37 5.08
CA ALA A 132 12.00 -26.11 4.57
C ALA A 132 12.36 -26.96 3.32
N ILE A 133 13.15 -26.42 2.39
CA ILE A 133 13.64 -27.16 1.21
C ILE A 133 14.48 -28.37 1.64
N VAL A 134 15.43 -28.18 2.57
CA VAL A 134 16.29 -29.28 3.08
C VAL A 134 15.44 -30.36 3.75
N LEU A 135 14.46 -29.96 4.57
CA LEU A 135 13.55 -30.90 5.23
C LEU A 135 12.67 -31.68 4.23
N LEU A 136 12.19 -31.03 3.16
CA LEU A 136 11.43 -31.70 2.09
C LEU A 136 12.30 -32.65 1.25
N ALA A 137 13.53 -32.26 0.94
CA ALA A 137 14.48 -33.13 0.25
C ALA A 137 14.82 -34.36 1.10
N TYR A 138 15.01 -34.17 2.41
CA TYR A 138 15.20 -35.27 3.36
C TYR A 138 13.95 -36.16 3.47
N LEU A 139 12.75 -35.56 3.46
CA LEU A 139 11.49 -36.30 3.42
C LEU A 139 11.36 -37.19 2.17
N LEU A 140 11.78 -36.71 0.99
CA LEU A 140 11.80 -37.50 -0.25
C LEU A 140 12.70 -38.74 -0.14
N TYR A 141 13.84 -38.59 0.55
CA TYR A 141 14.77 -39.69 0.81
C TYR A 141 14.20 -40.72 1.80
N LEU A 142 13.52 -40.25 2.86
CA LEU A 142 12.89 -41.12 3.87
C LEU A 142 11.67 -41.90 3.34
N LEU A 143 10.96 -41.36 2.36
CA LEU A 143 9.74 -41.99 1.82
C LEU A 143 10.09 -43.26 1.01
N PRO A 144 9.58 -44.45 1.41
CA PRO A 144 9.88 -45.71 0.75
C PRO A 144 9.46 -45.68 -0.72
N LYS A 145 10.28 -46.29 -1.59
CA LYS A 145 9.98 -46.46 -3.02
C LYS A 145 8.83 -47.48 -3.18
N GLY A 146 7.59 -47.05 -3.01
CA GLY A 146 6.40 -47.81 -3.44
C GLY A 146 5.33 -48.15 -2.39
N ALA A 147 5.49 -47.87 -1.10
CA ALA A 147 4.59 -48.41 -0.08
C ALA A 147 3.44 -47.48 0.39
N THR A 148 3.46 -46.18 0.07
CA THR A 148 2.51 -45.22 0.68
C THR A 148 1.89 -44.19 -0.27
N ASP A 149 2.17 -44.24 -1.57
CA ASP A 149 1.68 -43.23 -2.51
C ASP A 149 0.34 -43.66 -3.15
N LYS A 150 -0.77 -43.24 -2.54
CA LYS A 150 -2.11 -43.51 -3.08
C LYS A 150 -2.31 -42.64 -4.34
N LYS A 151 -2.52 -43.24 -5.50
CA LYS A 151 -2.59 -42.50 -6.78
C LYS A 151 -4.00 -42.03 -7.11
N ASN A 152 -4.63 -41.25 -6.24
CA ASN A 152 -5.95 -40.68 -6.53
C ASN A 152 -5.82 -39.28 -7.13
N PHE A 153 -5.96 -39.19 -8.45
CA PHE A 153 -5.79 -37.94 -9.18
C PHE A 153 -6.89 -36.93 -8.84
N TRP A 154 -8.11 -37.42 -8.58
CA TRP A 154 -9.25 -36.59 -8.22
C TRP A 154 -9.03 -35.82 -6.93
N VAL A 155 -8.37 -36.43 -5.94
CA VAL A 155 -8.08 -35.74 -4.68
C VAL A 155 -7.11 -34.59 -4.92
N LEU A 156 -6.06 -34.81 -5.73
CA LEU A 156 -5.09 -33.77 -6.08
C LEU A 156 -5.77 -32.59 -6.79
N THR A 157 -6.58 -32.86 -7.81
CA THR A 157 -7.24 -31.82 -8.60
C THR A 157 -8.34 -31.10 -7.83
N THR A 158 -9.19 -31.81 -7.11
CA THR A 158 -10.32 -31.21 -6.37
C THR A 158 -9.84 -30.32 -5.23
N VAL A 159 -8.84 -30.75 -4.45
CA VAL A 159 -8.27 -29.93 -3.37
C VAL A 159 -7.61 -28.67 -3.96
N THR A 160 -6.83 -28.81 -5.04
CA THR A 160 -6.17 -27.67 -5.67
C THR A 160 -7.18 -26.67 -6.21
N LEU A 161 -8.18 -27.15 -6.96
CA LEU A 161 -9.23 -26.31 -7.51
C LEU A 161 -10.06 -25.63 -6.42
N ALA A 162 -10.44 -26.36 -5.37
CA ALA A 162 -11.20 -25.83 -4.25
C ALA A 162 -10.45 -24.71 -3.52
N CYS A 163 -9.15 -24.88 -3.27
CA CYS A 163 -8.33 -23.83 -2.65
C CYS A 163 -8.21 -22.59 -3.53
N ILE A 164 -7.98 -22.76 -4.84
CA ILE A 164 -7.92 -21.61 -5.77
C ILE A 164 -9.26 -20.87 -5.78
N LEU A 165 -10.37 -21.58 -5.97
CA LEU A 165 -11.70 -20.96 -5.98
C LEU A 165 -12.05 -20.29 -4.64
N ALA A 166 -11.62 -20.86 -3.51
CA ALA A 166 -11.80 -20.25 -2.20
C ALA A 166 -11.09 -18.89 -2.10
N ILE A 167 -9.88 -18.75 -2.64
CA ILE A 167 -9.18 -17.46 -2.69
C ILE A 167 -9.90 -16.46 -3.60
N PHE A 168 -10.40 -16.89 -4.76
CA PHE A 168 -11.21 -16.03 -5.63
C PHE A 168 -12.53 -15.57 -4.97
N MET A 169 -13.12 -16.41 -4.12
CA MET A 169 -14.33 -16.07 -3.36
C MET A 169 -14.03 -15.12 -2.20
N MET A 170 -12.90 -15.29 -1.50
CA MET A 170 -12.49 -14.42 -0.39
C MET A 170 -11.97 -13.06 -0.86
N ALA A 171 -11.31 -13.00 -2.02
CA ALA A 171 -10.74 -11.80 -2.60
C ALA A 171 -11.22 -11.62 -4.06
N PRO A 172 -12.50 -11.26 -4.25
CA PRO A 172 -13.06 -11.08 -5.59
C PRO A 172 -12.30 -9.99 -6.35
N ILE A 173 -12.26 -10.14 -7.68
CA ILE A 173 -11.65 -9.15 -8.56
C ILE A 173 -12.55 -7.92 -8.57
N GLN A 174 -12.01 -6.80 -8.11
CA GLN A 174 -12.70 -5.52 -8.17
C GLN A 174 -12.63 -4.95 -9.60
N PRO A 175 -13.69 -4.28 -10.08
CA PRO A 175 -13.64 -3.60 -11.36
C PRO A 175 -12.56 -2.51 -11.34
N LYS A 176 -11.90 -2.27 -12.48
CA LYS A 176 -10.96 -1.15 -12.62
C LYS A 176 -11.72 0.14 -12.30
N ALA A 177 -11.27 0.89 -11.29
CA ALA A 177 -11.76 2.24 -11.06
C ALA A 177 -11.48 3.05 -12.34
N VAL A 178 -12.54 3.50 -13.00
CA VAL A 178 -12.43 4.33 -14.19
C VAL A 178 -11.83 5.67 -13.74
N GLU A 179 -10.62 5.98 -14.20
CA GLU A 179 -10.04 7.31 -14.12
C GLU A 179 -10.84 8.25 -15.06
N GLY A 180 -12.03 8.64 -14.62
CA GLY A 180 -12.90 9.59 -15.30
C GLY A 180 -13.44 10.54 -14.25
N ASN A 181 -13.21 11.84 -14.46
CA ASN A 181 -13.69 12.99 -13.69
C ASN A 181 -14.53 12.62 -12.45
N ILE A 182 -13.89 12.64 -11.29
CA ILE A 182 -14.60 12.66 -10.02
C ILE A 182 -15.20 14.06 -9.87
N ASP A 183 -16.30 14.30 -10.58
CA ASP A 183 -17.26 15.32 -10.22
C ASP A 183 -17.89 14.87 -8.89
N ASP A 184 -17.55 15.57 -7.80
CA ASP A 184 -18.25 15.76 -6.51
C ASP A 184 -19.40 14.79 -6.09
N ALA A 185 -19.26 13.48 -6.27
CA ALA A 185 -20.32 12.53 -5.92
C ALA A 185 -19.91 11.37 -5.00
N SER A 186 -18.69 11.33 -4.49
CA SER A 186 -18.29 10.40 -3.41
C SER A 186 -17.78 11.09 -2.13
N ALA A 187 -18.04 12.39 -1.99
CA ALA A 187 -18.09 12.96 -0.65
C ALA A 187 -19.33 12.39 0.04
N LEU A 188 -19.13 11.60 1.09
CA LEU A 188 -20.17 11.47 2.12
C LEU A 188 -20.57 12.91 2.51
N PRO A 189 -21.87 13.26 2.52
CA PRO A 189 -22.31 14.64 2.67
C PRO A 189 -21.66 15.30 3.89
N ILE A 190 -20.94 16.39 3.65
CA ILE A 190 -20.53 17.31 4.69
C ILE A 190 -21.81 17.98 5.17
N GLU A 191 -22.34 17.57 6.31
CA GLU A 191 -23.21 18.43 7.10
C GLU A 191 -22.39 19.68 7.43
N SER A 192 -22.85 20.79 6.86
CA SER A 192 -22.33 22.14 7.01
C SER A 192 -22.07 22.48 8.48
N LEU A 193 -20.79 22.67 8.84
CA LEU A 193 -20.39 23.48 9.98
C LEU A 193 -19.84 24.82 9.47
N ASP A 194 -20.72 25.58 8.82
CA ASP A 194 -20.66 27.03 8.90
C ASP A 194 -21.42 27.43 10.16
N THR A 195 -20.70 27.80 11.22
CA THR A 195 -21.13 28.81 12.18
C THR A 195 -20.01 29.10 13.18
N PHE A 196 -19.24 30.15 12.91
CA PHE A 196 -18.76 31.02 13.99
C PHE A 196 -19.52 32.35 13.91
N PRO A 197 -20.10 32.84 15.02
CA PRO A 197 -21.00 33.98 15.01
C PRO A 197 -20.20 35.26 14.85
N THR A 198 -20.51 36.04 13.82
CA THR A 198 -20.15 37.46 13.78
C THR A 198 -21.42 38.26 13.94
N GLN A 199 -21.49 39.00 15.04
CA GLN A 199 -22.58 39.91 15.35
C GLN A 199 -22.74 40.95 14.24
N SER A 200 -24.00 41.12 13.86
CA SER A 200 -24.56 42.14 12.99
C SER A 200 -24.32 43.56 13.52
N ALA A 201 -23.90 44.45 12.61
CA ALA A 201 -24.30 45.85 12.63
C ALA A 201 -24.68 46.25 11.20
N ASP A 202 -25.89 46.79 11.12
CA ASP A 202 -26.73 47.09 9.98
C ASP A 202 -26.38 48.47 9.39
N SER A 203 -26.41 48.63 8.07
CA SER A 203 -26.82 49.88 7.41
C SER A 203 -26.84 49.77 5.88
N LEU A 204 -28.08 49.81 5.37
CA LEU A 204 -28.58 50.17 4.03
C LEU A 204 -27.75 51.18 3.20
N ALA A 205 -27.68 50.96 1.88
CA ALA A 205 -28.13 51.90 0.83
C ALA A 205 -27.85 51.42 -0.62
N THR A 206 -28.94 51.21 -1.36
CA THR A 206 -29.30 51.71 -2.72
C THR A 206 -28.33 51.64 -3.92
N ALA A 207 -28.83 51.04 -5.02
CA ALA A 207 -28.39 51.03 -6.42
C ALA A 207 -28.43 52.46 -7.09
N PRO A 208 -28.08 52.72 -8.39
CA PRO A 208 -28.05 51.81 -9.54
C PRO A 208 -26.94 52.07 -10.62
N ALA A 209 -27.08 51.32 -11.73
CA ALA A 209 -26.22 51.13 -12.89
C ALA A 209 -25.90 52.36 -13.77
N ALA A 210 -24.78 52.28 -14.51
CA ALA A 210 -24.59 52.95 -15.81
C ALA A 210 -23.48 52.29 -16.67
N GLU A 211 -23.94 51.67 -17.75
CA GLU A 211 -23.44 51.50 -19.12
C GLU A 211 -22.10 52.10 -19.65
N THR A 212 -21.38 51.23 -20.40
CA THR A 212 -20.62 51.41 -21.67
C THR A 212 -19.25 52.14 -21.71
N LYS A 213 -18.17 51.43 -22.08
CA LYS A 213 -17.54 51.43 -23.44
C LYS A 213 -16.17 50.75 -23.47
N THR A 214 -15.97 50.07 -24.59
CA THR A 214 -14.79 49.38 -25.13
C THR A 214 -13.56 50.27 -25.23
N ALA A 215 -12.39 49.74 -24.88
CA ALA A 215 -11.10 50.16 -25.43
C ALA A 215 -10.11 48.98 -25.41
N GLU A 216 -9.66 48.58 -26.59
CA GLU A 216 -8.63 47.58 -26.82
C GLU A 216 -7.24 48.13 -26.40
N THR A 217 -6.50 47.30 -25.66
CA THR A 217 -5.03 47.10 -25.57
C THR A 217 -4.08 48.31 -25.56
N PRO A 218 -3.07 48.30 -24.67
CA PRO A 218 -1.94 47.40 -24.89
C PRO A 218 -1.52 46.58 -23.67
N VAL A 219 -0.97 45.42 -24.00
CA VAL A 219 -0.13 44.57 -23.17
C VAL A 219 0.89 45.44 -22.42
N VAL A 220 0.76 45.49 -21.10
CA VAL A 220 1.87 45.88 -20.24
C VAL A 220 2.29 44.62 -19.52
N GLU A 221 3.43 44.08 -19.98
CA GLU A 221 4.28 43.19 -19.21
C GLU A 221 4.53 43.84 -17.85
N ALA A 222 3.70 43.51 -16.87
CA ALA A 222 4.03 43.72 -15.49
C ALA A 222 4.98 42.60 -15.11
N GLU A 223 6.28 42.86 -15.27
CA GLU A 223 7.35 42.16 -14.56
C GLU A 223 7.01 42.20 -13.06
N ALA A 224 6.28 41.20 -12.60
CA ALA A 224 6.17 40.88 -11.20
C ALA A 224 7.55 40.42 -10.75
N LYS A 225 8.15 41.17 -9.82
CA LYS A 225 9.34 40.81 -9.03
C LYS A 225 9.48 39.29 -8.98
N ALA A 226 10.64 38.78 -9.38
CA ALA A 226 11.00 37.37 -9.22
C ALA A 226 10.93 37.02 -7.72
N ALA A 227 9.73 36.65 -7.27
CA ALA A 227 9.53 35.97 -6.02
C ALA A 227 10.31 34.66 -6.19
N ASP A 228 11.21 34.38 -5.26
CA ASP A 228 12.05 33.19 -5.27
C ASP A 228 11.17 31.95 -5.02
N GLU A 229 10.37 31.62 -6.02
CA GLU A 229 9.37 30.59 -6.05
C GLU A 229 9.56 29.73 -7.32
N PRO A 230 9.22 28.44 -7.26
CA PRO A 230 9.23 27.59 -8.43
C PRO A 230 8.20 28.05 -9.46
N ALA A 231 8.58 27.92 -10.74
CA ALA A 231 7.64 28.06 -11.86
C ALA A 231 6.49 27.06 -11.69
N PRO A 232 5.22 27.49 -11.87
CA PRO A 232 4.08 26.60 -11.71
C PRO A 232 4.13 25.38 -12.63
N GLN A 233 3.86 24.20 -12.09
CA GLN A 233 3.75 22.94 -12.84
C GLN A 233 2.49 22.20 -12.41
N LYS A 234 1.88 21.45 -13.34
CA LYS A 234 0.76 20.57 -13.01
C LYS A 234 1.24 19.35 -12.22
N SER A 235 0.79 19.18 -10.98
CA SER A 235 1.12 17.99 -10.19
C SER A 235 0.17 16.83 -10.49
N GLY A 236 0.60 15.61 -10.16
CA GLY A 236 -0.27 14.42 -10.18
C GLY A 236 -1.41 14.49 -9.16
N TYR A 237 -1.45 15.51 -8.29
CA TYR A 237 -2.45 15.69 -7.23
C TYR A 237 -3.57 16.65 -7.60
N ALA A 238 -3.41 17.43 -8.68
CA ALA A 238 -4.40 18.40 -9.15
C ALA A 238 -5.76 17.75 -9.50
N GLN A 239 -5.75 16.49 -9.93
CA GLN A 239 -6.95 15.70 -10.19
C GLN A 239 -7.76 15.39 -8.92
N TYR A 240 -7.11 15.40 -7.76
CA TYR A 240 -7.75 15.15 -6.47
C TYR A 240 -8.10 16.45 -5.76
N PHE A 241 -7.22 17.44 -5.80
CA PHE A 241 -7.46 18.75 -5.19
C PHE A 241 -7.13 19.85 -6.20
N SER A 242 -8.14 20.62 -6.61
CA SER A 242 -8.01 21.66 -7.63
C SER A 242 -6.97 22.74 -7.30
N LYS A 243 -6.69 22.97 -6.01
CA LYS A 243 -5.71 23.93 -5.52
C LYS A 243 -4.35 23.30 -5.16
N ALA A 244 -4.11 22.02 -5.47
CA ALA A 244 -2.84 21.35 -5.14
C ALA A 244 -1.61 22.06 -5.73
N ASP A 245 -1.79 22.72 -6.88
CA ASP A 245 -0.72 23.36 -7.64
C ASP A 245 -0.56 24.86 -7.32
N GLN A 246 -1.25 25.38 -6.30
CA GLN A 246 -1.26 26.80 -5.96
C GLN A 246 -0.55 27.07 -4.64
N GLY A 247 0.59 27.76 -4.68
CA GLY A 247 1.35 28.11 -3.49
C GLY A 247 1.94 26.88 -2.79
N LYS A 248 2.13 27.00 -1.47
CA LYS A 248 2.66 25.93 -0.61
C LYS A 248 1.52 25.02 -0.15
N LYS A 249 1.63 23.71 -0.41
CA LYS A 249 0.65 22.68 -0.01
C LYS A 249 1.34 21.46 0.57
N ILE A 250 0.64 20.75 1.45
CA ILE A 250 1.08 19.45 1.99
C ILE A 250 0.02 18.42 1.62
N ILE A 251 0.42 17.42 0.84
CA ILE A 251 -0.43 16.27 0.51
C ILE A 251 0.04 15.06 1.29
N CYS A 252 -0.86 14.48 2.07
CA CYS A 252 -0.62 13.30 2.87
C CYS A 252 -1.27 12.08 2.23
N LEU A 253 -0.55 10.96 2.16
CA LEU A 253 -1.08 9.66 1.76
C LEU A 253 -1.08 8.76 2.98
N PHE A 254 -2.26 8.53 3.54
CA PHE A 254 -2.43 7.86 4.82
C PHE A 254 -3.33 6.63 4.72
N VAL A 255 -3.17 5.73 5.68
CA VAL A 255 -4.04 4.59 5.90
C VAL A 255 -4.83 4.85 7.18
N PRO A 256 -6.18 4.81 7.16
CA PRO A 256 -7.01 5.08 8.33
C PRO A 256 -6.62 4.25 9.57
N GLY A 257 -6.33 2.96 9.39
CA GLY A 257 -5.95 2.05 10.46
C GLY A 257 -4.47 2.11 10.91
N CYS A 258 -3.63 2.95 10.31
CA CYS A 258 -2.19 2.96 10.58
C CYS A 258 -1.83 3.95 11.70
N ASP A 259 -1.29 3.45 12.81
CA ASP A 259 -0.88 4.27 13.95
C ASP A 259 0.18 5.32 13.58
N HIS A 260 1.16 4.97 12.74
CA HIS A 260 2.16 5.92 12.26
C HIS A 260 1.55 7.04 11.41
N CYS A 261 0.48 6.77 10.64
CA CYS A 261 -0.23 7.80 9.90
C CYS A 261 -0.97 8.76 10.85
N ARG A 262 -1.57 8.21 11.91
CA ARG A 262 -2.28 8.99 12.94
C ARG A 262 -1.32 9.89 13.71
N ASP A 263 -0.15 9.38 14.08
CA ASP A 263 0.90 10.15 14.76
C ASP A 263 1.40 11.33 13.90
N VAL A 264 1.68 11.08 12.62
CA VAL A 264 2.10 12.15 11.68
C VAL A 264 1.00 13.19 11.47
N ALA A 265 -0.26 12.76 11.35
CA ALA A 265 -1.39 13.69 11.22
C ALA A 265 -1.53 14.59 12.47
N LYS A 266 -1.35 14.02 13.67
CA LYS A 266 -1.35 14.77 14.92
C LYS A 266 -0.18 15.75 14.98
N GLU A 267 1.02 15.33 14.60
CA GLU A 267 2.19 16.22 14.55
C GLU A 267 1.94 17.41 13.61
N LEU A 268 1.40 17.17 12.40
CA LEU A 268 1.02 18.23 11.46
C LEU A 268 -0.03 19.18 12.04
N ALA A 269 -1.00 18.66 12.81
CA ALA A 269 -2.01 19.47 13.48
C ALA A 269 -1.39 20.41 14.53
N GLU A 270 -0.48 19.88 15.35
CA GLU A 270 0.26 20.66 16.35
C GLU A 270 1.16 21.73 15.71
N MET A 271 1.79 21.41 14.57
CA MET A 271 2.60 22.36 13.82
C MET A 271 1.76 23.49 13.21
N ARG A 272 0.58 23.16 12.66
CA ARG A 272 -0.38 24.13 12.14
C ARG A 272 -0.89 25.05 13.25
N ALA A 273 -1.18 24.51 14.43
CA ALA A 273 -1.61 25.31 15.58
C ALA A 273 -0.56 26.34 16.03
N LYS A 274 0.73 26.02 15.86
CA LYS A 274 1.86 26.90 16.24
C LYS A 274 2.24 27.90 15.14
N ASN A 275 1.79 27.75 13.90
CA ASN A 275 2.19 28.58 12.77
C ASN A 275 0.98 29.06 11.94
N LYS A 276 0.68 30.36 11.98
CA LYS A 276 -0.43 30.96 11.21
C LYS A 276 -0.25 30.87 9.69
N ASN A 277 0.99 30.79 9.20
CA ASN A 277 1.31 30.67 7.77
C ASN A 277 1.65 29.23 7.38
N PHE A 278 1.16 28.24 8.14
CA PHE A 278 1.38 26.84 7.80
C PHE A 278 0.63 26.47 6.51
N PRO A 279 1.26 25.72 5.59
CA PRO A 279 0.60 25.29 4.35
C PRO A 279 -0.70 24.52 4.61
N GLU A 280 -1.65 24.62 3.69
CA GLU A 280 -2.84 23.77 3.73
C GLU A 280 -2.44 22.30 3.59
N VAL A 281 -3.00 21.47 4.47
CA VAL A 281 -2.83 20.02 4.49
C VAL A 281 -4.06 19.38 3.88
N SER A 282 -3.87 18.43 2.97
CA SER A 282 -4.94 17.61 2.40
C SER A 282 -4.55 16.14 2.43
N VAL A 283 -5.52 15.25 2.62
CA VAL A 283 -5.27 13.83 2.87
C VAL A 283 -5.89 12.96 1.78
N LEU A 284 -5.11 12.06 1.22
CA LEU A 284 -5.59 10.96 0.40
C LEU A 284 -5.53 9.71 1.28
N PHE A 285 -6.69 9.20 1.66
CA PHE A 285 -6.78 7.94 2.38
C PHE A 285 -6.78 6.77 1.42
N MET A 286 -6.08 5.71 1.77
CA MET A 286 -6.27 4.42 1.14
C MET A 286 -7.61 3.82 1.60
N ASN A 287 -8.31 3.15 0.70
CA ASN A 287 -9.53 2.39 1.00
C ASN A 287 -9.21 1.09 1.76
N GLU A 288 -8.60 1.24 2.93
CA GLU A 288 -8.34 0.19 3.91
C GLU A 288 -8.94 0.65 5.24
N GLU A 289 -9.99 -0.04 5.70
CA GLU A 289 -10.76 0.33 6.89
C GLU A 289 -11.25 1.79 6.88
N PRO A 290 -11.93 2.26 5.80
CA PRO A 290 -12.39 3.66 5.68
C PRO A 290 -13.32 4.10 6.82
N GLU A 291 -14.00 3.17 7.48
CA GLU A 291 -14.81 3.41 8.67
C GLU A 291 -14.02 3.98 9.86
N LYS A 292 -12.68 3.84 9.87
CA LYS A 292 -11.80 4.39 10.91
C LYS A 292 -11.41 5.85 10.68
N ILE A 293 -11.77 6.47 9.54
CA ILE A 293 -11.44 7.87 9.24
C ILE A 293 -11.92 8.86 10.33
N PRO A 294 -13.14 8.73 10.90
CA PRO A 294 -13.58 9.61 11.99
C PRO A 294 -12.67 9.50 13.23
N ASP A 295 -12.32 8.27 13.64
CA ASP A 295 -11.42 8.03 14.77
C ASP A 295 -9.99 8.50 14.48
N PHE A 296 -9.55 8.44 13.21
CA PHE A 296 -8.29 8.99 12.75
C PHE A 296 -8.23 10.50 13.01
N PHE A 297 -9.23 11.26 12.55
CA PHE A 297 -9.26 12.72 12.75
C PHE A 297 -9.47 13.11 14.20
N LYS A 298 -10.27 12.35 14.95
CA LYS A 298 -10.43 12.53 16.40
C LYS A 298 -9.08 12.41 17.13
N PHE A 299 -8.24 11.46 16.72
CA PHE A 299 -6.89 11.32 17.27
C PHE A 299 -5.95 12.45 16.83
N ALA A 300 -6.01 12.87 15.57
CA ALA A 300 -5.21 13.97 15.04
C ALA A 300 -5.58 15.32 15.67
N GLY A 301 -6.81 15.47 16.17
CA GLY A 301 -7.31 16.69 16.81
C GLY A 301 -7.75 17.78 15.82
N THR A 302 -7.75 17.48 14.52
CA THR A 302 -8.23 18.37 13.47
C THR A 302 -8.64 17.56 12.24
N GLU A 303 -9.59 18.09 11.48
CA GLU A 303 -10.00 17.52 10.20
C GLU A 303 -9.30 18.22 9.04
N TYR A 304 -8.97 17.44 8.02
CA TYR A 304 -8.38 17.91 6.78
C TYR A 304 -9.28 17.55 5.61
N PRO A 305 -9.30 18.37 4.53
CA PRO A 305 -9.91 17.95 3.27
C PRO A 305 -9.34 16.62 2.82
N TYR A 306 -10.21 15.63 2.56
CA TYR A 306 -9.77 14.29 2.21
C TYR A 306 -10.53 13.69 1.03
N LYS A 307 -9.87 12.73 0.38
CA LYS A 307 -10.49 11.80 -0.59
C LYS A 307 -10.02 10.38 -0.27
N VAL A 308 -10.84 9.39 -0.61
CA VAL A 308 -10.50 7.97 -0.45
C VAL A 308 -10.14 7.42 -1.84
N LEU A 309 -9.00 6.73 -1.92
CA LEU A 309 -8.49 6.09 -3.12
C LEU A 309 -8.47 4.58 -2.96
N GLU A 310 -8.82 3.87 -4.02
CA GLU A 310 -8.62 2.42 -4.07
C GLU A 310 -7.14 2.05 -3.90
N VAL A 311 -6.87 0.86 -3.38
CA VAL A 311 -5.54 0.39 -2.96
C VAL A 311 -4.51 0.50 -4.11
N ILE A 312 -4.89 0.09 -5.32
CA ILE A 312 -3.98 0.12 -6.48
C ILE A 312 -3.65 1.56 -6.92
N PRO A 313 -4.63 2.45 -7.21
CA PRO A 313 -4.38 3.86 -7.48
C PRO A 313 -3.57 4.56 -6.38
N PHE A 314 -3.84 4.24 -5.11
CA PHE A 314 -3.10 4.79 -3.98
C PHE A 314 -1.60 4.43 -4.05
N TRP A 315 -1.26 3.16 -4.22
CA TRP A 315 0.14 2.73 -4.33
C TRP A 315 0.83 3.24 -5.60
N LYS A 316 0.10 3.38 -6.71
CA LYS A 316 0.63 4.02 -7.92
C LYS A 316 0.99 5.49 -7.68
N LEU A 317 0.16 6.20 -6.91
CA LEU A 317 0.37 7.60 -6.58
C LEU A 317 1.55 7.79 -5.61
N LEU A 318 1.65 6.96 -4.57
CA LEU A 318 2.74 7.00 -3.60
C LEU A 318 4.07 6.56 -4.23
N GLY A 319 4.04 5.50 -5.01
CA GLY A 319 5.18 4.83 -5.62
C GLY A 319 5.38 3.43 -5.06
N THR A 320 5.69 2.48 -5.94
CA THR A 320 5.80 1.05 -5.59
C THR A 320 6.90 0.76 -4.57
N SER A 321 7.98 1.52 -4.55
CA SER A 321 9.08 1.36 -3.58
C SER A 321 8.90 2.10 -2.26
N LYS A 322 7.80 2.85 -2.08
CA LYS A 322 7.57 3.71 -0.90
C LYS A 322 6.49 3.20 0.01
N ASP A 323 6.58 3.49 1.31
CA ASP A 323 5.62 3.01 2.30
C ASP A 323 4.83 4.15 2.97
N THR A 324 3.75 3.80 3.67
CA THR A 324 2.95 4.75 4.43
C THR A 324 3.51 4.93 5.85
N PRO A 325 3.39 6.11 6.47
CA PRO A 325 2.77 7.35 5.97
C PRO A 325 3.57 8.05 4.87
N GLY A 326 2.89 8.54 3.84
CA GLY A 326 3.47 9.42 2.82
C GLY A 326 3.15 10.89 3.11
N VAL A 327 4.15 11.77 3.11
CA VAL A 327 3.96 13.23 3.23
C VAL A 327 4.72 13.92 2.12
N ILE A 328 4.01 14.71 1.31
CA ILE A 328 4.58 15.43 0.17
C ILE A 328 4.37 16.92 0.37
N TYR A 329 5.47 17.65 0.42
CA TYR A 329 5.45 19.11 0.38
C TYR A 329 5.55 19.59 -1.08
N LEU A 330 4.50 20.27 -1.52
CA LEU A 330 4.37 20.88 -2.85
C LEU A 330 4.53 22.40 -2.77
N TRP A 331 5.16 22.98 -3.79
CA TRP A 331 5.17 24.43 -4.01
C TRP A 331 4.90 24.73 -5.48
N ASN A 332 3.78 25.40 -5.77
CA ASN A 332 3.29 25.68 -7.12
C ASN A 332 3.25 24.41 -7.99
N GLY A 333 2.82 23.28 -7.40
CA GLY A 333 2.74 21.96 -8.01
C GLY A 333 4.07 21.20 -8.17
N ASN A 334 5.20 21.79 -7.76
CA ASN A 334 6.50 21.13 -7.75
C ASN A 334 6.67 20.33 -6.45
N LYS A 335 7.11 19.07 -6.55
CA LYS A 335 7.47 18.25 -5.40
C LYS A 335 8.81 18.74 -4.82
N ILE A 336 8.77 19.41 -3.68
CA ILE A 336 9.96 19.98 -3.03
C ILE A 336 10.62 18.96 -2.11
N LYS A 337 9.80 18.29 -1.28
CA LYS A 337 10.28 17.27 -0.35
C LYS A 337 9.20 16.22 -0.15
N GLU A 338 9.64 14.99 0.05
CA GLU A 338 8.79 13.83 0.26
C GLU A 338 9.38 13.01 1.41
N TRP A 339 8.50 12.52 2.26
CA TRP A 339 8.77 11.57 3.32
C TRP A 339 7.86 10.37 3.12
N ASP A 340 8.37 9.19 3.44
CA ASP A 340 7.65 7.94 3.27
C ASP A 340 8.09 6.89 4.31
N GLY A 341 7.15 6.07 4.73
CA GLY A 341 7.35 4.96 5.64
C GLY A 341 7.82 5.37 7.04
N ILE A 342 8.43 4.39 7.72
CA ILE A 342 8.94 4.50 9.10
C ILE A 342 10.46 4.37 9.21
N ASN A 343 11.13 4.22 8.07
CA ASN A 343 12.57 3.96 7.98
C ASN A 343 13.35 5.29 7.85
N GLU A 344 14.44 5.29 7.09
CA GLU A 344 15.34 6.45 6.93
C GLU A 344 14.64 7.71 6.37
N LYS A 345 13.56 7.52 5.60
CA LYS A 345 12.78 8.60 4.97
C LYS A 345 11.52 8.98 5.76
N LYS A 346 11.37 8.49 7.00
CA LYS A 346 10.20 8.79 7.83
C LYS A 346 10.00 10.30 7.97
N PHE A 347 8.75 10.69 8.20
CA PHE A 347 8.42 12.09 8.45
C PHE A 347 9.12 12.61 9.71
N VAL A 348 9.67 13.82 9.61
CA VAL A 348 10.30 14.54 10.72
C VAL A 348 9.84 15.99 10.68
N GLY A 349 9.05 16.44 11.66
CA GLY A 349 8.50 17.79 11.65
C GLY A 349 9.55 18.90 11.69
N SER A 350 10.71 18.69 12.33
CA SER A 350 11.81 19.67 12.32
C SER A 350 12.38 19.89 10.92
N GLU A 351 12.44 18.85 10.08
CA GLU A 351 12.85 18.98 8.68
C GLU A 351 11.81 19.78 7.88
N LEU A 352 10.53 19.48 8.05
CA LEU A 352 9.46 20.25 7.40
C LEU A 352 9.54 21.73 7.79
N GLN A 353 9.73 22.06 9.08
CA GLN A 353 9.90 23.46 9.51
C GLN A 353 11.11 24.14 8.87
N SER A 354 12.22 23.43 8.74
CA SER A 354 13.42 23.94 8.08
C SER A 354 13.14 24.24 6.61
N VAL A 355 12.51 23.29 5.89
CA VAL A 355 12.15 23.43 4.48
C VAL A 355 11.14 24.55 4.25
N LEU A 356 10.16 24.74 5.15
CA LEU A 356 9.16 25.80 5.03
C LEU A 356 9.75 27.21 5.16
N LYS A 357 10.86 27.36 5.89
CA LYS A 357 11.56 28.64 6.11
C LYS A 357 12.52 29.02 4.99
N LYS A 358 12.99 28.04 4.22
CA LYS A 358 13.94 28.25 3.12
C LYS A 358 13.27 28.89 1.90
N SER A 359 14.05 29.68 1.17
CA SER A 359 13.64 30.21 -0.13
C SER A 359 13.85 29.16 -1.24
N TYR A 360 13.19 29.30 -2.40
CA TYR A 360 13.31 28.28 -3.46
C TYR A 360 14.75 28.10 -3.96
N SER A 361 15.52 29.18 -4.06
CA SER A 361 16.94 29.14 -4.43
C SER A 361 17.82 28.39 -3.42
N GLU A 362 17.44 28.37 -2.14
CA GLU A 362 18.12 27.58 -1.09
C GLU A 362 17.70 26.10 -1.08
N LEU A 363 16.56 25.77 -1.69
CA LEU A 363 16.07 24.40 -1.82
C LEU A 363 16.61 23.69 -3.08
N LYS A 364 17.10 24.46 -4.05
CA LYS A 364 17.75 23.96 -5.27
C LYS A 364 19.23 23.58 -5.11
N LYS A 365 19.89 24.09 -4.07
CA LYS A 365 21.28 23.77 -3.70
C LYS A 365 21.31 22.57 -2.77
#